data_AF-A0A7Y5PVY3-F1
#
_entry.id   AF-A0A7Y5PVY3-F1
#
_cell.length_a   1.000
_cell.length_b   1.000
_cell.length_c   1.000
_cell.angle_alpha   90.00
_cell.angle_beta   90.00
_cell.angle_gamma   90.00
#
_symmetry.space_group_name_H-M   'P 1'
#
loop_
_entity.id
_entity.type
_entity.pdbx_description
1 polymer ?
#
loop_
_entity_poly.entity_id
_entity_poly.type
_entity_poly.pdbx_seq_one_letter_code
_entity_poly.pdbx_strand_id
1 'polypeptide(L)'
;MPQVEWSASGLWSLGWGLVIVGVASGALIGLGFHAEDFAGGYASWRRRLTRLGHIACVALGMLVMLVALSPAAGATGTLANLCFGLWRLGAVAMPTVCFLSAWRKPLRHLFALPVLALSSAAVLTLALLQRGESA
;
A
#
# COMPACT_ATOMS: atom_id res chain seq x y z
N MET A 1 -4.04 27.36 -6.10
CA MET A 1 -4.37 25.92 -6.14
C MET A 1 -4.47 25.46 -4.69
N PRO A 2 -5.55 24.81 -4.25
CA PRO A 2 -5.67 24.36 -2.87
C PRO A 2 -4.52 23.40 -2.59
N GLN A 3 -3.62 23.78 -1.67
CA GLN A 3 -2.55 22.91 -1.21
C GLN A 3 -3.27 21.78 -0.47
N VAL A 4 -3.39 20.60 -1.07
CA VAL A 4 -3.88 19.43 -0.33
C VAL A 4 -2.78 19.13 0.69
N GLU A 5 -2.98 19.59 1.93
CA GLU A 5 -2.08 19.32 3.04
C GLU A 5 -2.22 17.85 3.42
N TRP A 6 -1.41 17.04 2.76
CA TRP A 6 -1.36 15.62 2.95
C TRP A 6 -0.69 15.31 4.29
N SER A 7 -1.43 15.42 5.38
CA SER A 7 -0.89 15.23 6.74
C SER A 7 -0.56 13.77 7.08
N ALA A 8 0.33 13.60 8.07
CA ALA A 8 0.64 12.30 8.67
C ALA A 8 -0.60 11.60 9.28
N SER A 9 -1.58 12.37 9.78
CA SER A 9 -2.84 11.81 10.27
C SER A 9 -3.66 11.11 9.17
N GLY A 10 -3.53 11.58 7.93
CA GLY A 10 -4.09 10.90 6.76
C GLY A 10 -3.44 9.53 6.51
N LEU A 11 -2.12 9.41 6.68
CA LEU A 11 -1.43 8.11 6.56
C LEU A 11 -1.79 7.15 7.69
N TRP A 12 -1.96 7.66 8.91
CA TRP A 12 -2.43 6.88 10.05
C TRP A 12 -3.81 6.25 9.79
N SER A 13 -4.77 7.07 9.35
CA SER A 13 -6.14 6.62 9.05
C SER A 13 -6.15 5.59 7.92
N LEU A 14 -5.33 5.81 6.89
CA LEU A 14 -5.20 4.88 5.78
C LEU A 14 -4.54 3.57 6.17
N GLY A 15 -3.54 3.61 7.05
CA GLY A 15 -2.90 2.42 7.58
C GLY A 15 -3.91 1.48 8.25
N TRP A 16 -4.74 2.03 9.14
CA TRP A 16 -5.84 1.27 9.75
C TRP A 16 -6.87 0.77 8.73
N GLY A 17 -7.24 1.60 7.75
CA GLY A 17 -8.14 1.18 6.66
C GLY A 17 -7.58 -0.01 5.88
N LEU A 18 -6.30 0.04 5.51
CA LEU A 18 -5.59 -1.03 4.81
C LEU A 18 -5.47 -2.30 5.65
N VAL A 19 -5.22 -2.18 6.96
CA VAL A 19 -5.21 -3.32 7.89
C VAL A 19 -6.59 -3.96 7.98
N ILE A 20 -7.67 -3.18 8.12
CA ILE A 20 -9.05 -3.71 8.16
C ILE A 20 -9.38 -4.44 6.87
N VAL A 21 -9.07 -3.85 5.71
CA VAL A 21 -9.26 -4.49 4.39
C VAL A 21 -8.40 -5.75 4.26
N GLY A 22 -7.17 -5.72 4.79
CA GLY A 22 -6.30 -6.88 4.91
C GLY A 22 -6.96 -8.00 5.71
N VAL A 23 -7.36 -7.74 6.95
CA VAL A 23 -8.03 -8.71 7.83
C VAL A 23 -9.32 -9.25 7.19
N ALA A 24 -10.16 -8.38 6.64
CA ALA A 24 -11.39 -8.78 5.97
C ALA A 24 -11.12 -9.68 4.75
N SER A 25 -10.15 -9.32 3.90
CA SER A 25 -9.75 -10.15 2.77
C SER A 25 -9.16 -11.49 3.21
N GLY A 26 -8.39 -11.52 4.31
CA GLY A 26 -7.86 -12.75 4.90
C GLY A 26 -8.97 -13.67 5.43
N ALA A 27 -9.97 -13.10 6.11
CA ALA A 27 -11.14 -13.82 6.60
C ALA A 27 -11.96 -14.41 5.43
N LEU A 28 -12.18 -13.65 4.36
CA LEU A 28 -12.88 -14.14 3.16
C LEU A 28 -12.13 -15.30 2.49
N ILE A 29 -10.79 -15.22 2.41
CA ILE A 29 -9.94 -16.31 1.87
C ILE A 29 -9.98 -17.55 2.80
N GLY A 30 -10.00 -17.32 4.11
CA GLY A 30 -10.05 -18.37 5.14
C GLY A 30 -11.40 -19.09 5.22
N LEU A 31 -12.51 -18.39 5.04
CA LEU A 31 -13.86 -18.97 5.00
C LEU A 31 -14.13 -19.72 3.69
N GLY A 32 -13.53 -19.27 2.57
CA GLY A 32 -13.62 -19.95 1.28
C GLY A 32 -12.89 -21.30 1.18
N PHE A 33 -12.23 -21.76 2.24
CA PHE A 33 -11.55 -23.07 2.28
C PHE A 33 -12.51 -24.27 2.29
N HIS A 34 -13.80 -24.05 2.55
CA HIS A 34 -14.84 -25.10 2.55
C HIS A 34 -15.34 -25.48 1.14
N ALA A 35 -14.97 -24.71 0.10
CA ALA A 35 -15.38 -24.99 -1.27
C ALA A 35 -14.18 -25.48 -2.10
N GLU A 36 -14.15 -26.77 -2.38
CA GLU A 36 -13.08 -27.47 -3.12
C GLU A 36 -12.89 -26.92 -4.55
N ASP A 37 -13.91 -26.25 -5.09
CA ASP A 37 -13.94 -25.60 -6.42
C ASP A 37 -13.74 -24.08 -6.41
N PHE A 38 -13.53 -23.43 -5.24
CA PHE A 38 -13.44 -21.97 -5.19
C PHE A 38 -12.15 -21.47 -5.88
N ALA A 39 -12.31 -20.98 -7.11
CA ALA A 39 -11.27 -20.47 -8.02
C ALA A 39 -10.39 -21.50 -8.75
N GLY A 40 -10.93 -22.68 -9.09
CA GLY A 40 -10.39 -23.55 -10.16
C GLY A 40 -9.12 -24.33 -9.80
N GLY A 41 -9.02 -24.79 -8.55
CA GLY A 41 -7.95 -25.67 -8.08
C GLY A 41 -6.83 -24.98 -7.26
N TYR A 42 -6.23 -25.74 -6.35
CA TYR A 42 -5.25 -25.29 -5.35
C TYR A 42 -4.01 -24.53 -5.89
N ALA A 43 -3.62 -24.77 -7.15
CA ALA A 43 -2.43 -24.19 -7.78
C ALA A 43 -2.70 -22.96 -8.67
N SER A 44 -3.96 -22.51 -8.75
CA SER A 44 -4.36 -21.48 -9.71
C SER A 44 -3.67 -20.14 -9.44
N TRP A 45 -3.21 -19.50 -10.51
CA TRP A 45 -2.57 -18.18 -10.53
C TRP A 45 -3.35 -17.12 -9.72
N ARG A 46 -4.67 -17.27 -9.64
CA ARG A 46 -5.59 -16.38 -8.91
C ARG A 46 -5.35 -16.45 -7.40
N ARG A 47 -5.22 -17.65 -6.82
CA ARG A 47 -5.03 -17.83 -5.36
C ARG A 47 -3.69 -17.26 -4.87
N ARG A 48 -2.65 -17.34 -5.71
CA ARG A 48 -1.33 -16.72 -5.43
C ARG A 48 -1.41 -15.19 -5.45
N LEU A 49 -2.04 -14.59 -6.46
CA LEU A 49 -2.21 -13.14 -6.53
C LEU A 49 -3.13 -12.59 -5.45
N THR A 50 -4.19 -13.31 -5.09
CA THR A 50 -5.10 -12.90 -4.00
C THR A 50 -4.39 -12.93 -2.64
N ARG A 51 -3.55 -13.94 -2.37
CA ARG A 51 -2.69 -13.95 -1.17
C ARG A 51 -1.68 -12.81 -1.17
N LEU A 52 -1.06 -12.52 -2.32
CA LEU A 52 -0.11 -11.40 -2.45
C LEU A 52 -0.80 -10.05 -2.21
N GLY A 53 -2.01 -9.85 -2.75
CA GLY A 53 -2.82 -8.65 -2.53
C GLY A 53 -3.24 -8.48 -1.07
N HIS A 54 -3.66 -9.56 -0.41
CA HIS A 54 -3.97 -9.58 1.02
C HIS A 54 -2.74 -9.18 1.87
N ILE A 55 -1.59 -9.82 1.63
CA ILE A 55 -0.34 -9.50 2.35
C ILE A 55 0.07 -8.05 2.06
N ALA A 56 -0.06 -7.59 0.81
CA ALA A 56 0.22 -6.21 0.43
C ALA A 56 -0.66 -5.21 1.19
N CYS A 57 -1.97 -5.47 1.37
CA CYS A 57 -2.83 -4.61 2.18
C CYS A 57 -2.29 -4.44 3.61
N VAL A 58 -1.95 -5.55 4.29
CA VAL A 58 -1.48 -5.50 5.67
C VAL A 58 -0.07 -4.89 5.76
N ALA A 59 0.85 -5.32 4.89
CA ALA A 59 2.23 -4.86 4.89
C ALA A 59 2.34 -3.37 4.55
N LEU A 60 1.64 -2.89 3.51
CA LEU A 60 1.63 -1.48 3.16
C LEU A 60 0.85 -0.65 4.19
N GLY A 61 -0.21 -1.20 4.79
CA GLY A 61 -0.93 -0.59 5.90
C GLY A 61 -0.01 -0.31 7.09
N MET A 62 0.79 -1.30 7.51
CA MET A 62 1.81 -1.09 8.55
C MET A 62 2.89 -0.09 8.12
N LEU A 63 3.35 -0.17 6.87
CA LEU A 63 4.43 0.67 6.37
C LEU A 63 4.06 2.16 6.36
N VAL A 64 2.83 2.52 5.94
CA VAL A 64 2.37 3.91 6.00
C VAL A 64 2.18 4.41 7.44
N MET A 65 1.81 3.53 8.38
CA MET A 65 1.78 3.88 9.81
C MET A 65 3.17 4.14 10.37
N LEU A 66 4.17 3.33 9.99
CA LEU A 66 5.55 3.56 10.40
C LEU A 66 6.07 4.91 9.89
N VAL A 67 5.73 5.29 8.65
CA VAL A 67 6.05 6.62 8.12
C VAL A 67 5.34 7.71 8.91
N ALA A 68 4.08 7.52 9.29
CA ALA A 68 3.33 8.46 10.12
C ALA A 68 3.87 8.60 11.56
N LEU A 69 4.60 7.60 12.06
CA LEU A 69 5.26 7.61 13.38
C LEU A 69 6.73 8.06 13.31
N SER A 70 7.33 8.05 12.12
CA SER A 70 8.73 8.43 11.93
C SER A 70 8.95 9.93 12.17
N PRO A 71 10.18 10.38 12.44
CA PRO A 71 10.52 11.80 12.53
C PRO A 71 10.12 12.59 11.26
N ALA A 72 10.03 11.92 10.10
CA ALA A 72 9.57 12.53 8.87
C ALA A 72 8.10 12.98 8.93
N ALA A 73 7.30 12.52 9.90
CA ALA A 73 5.91 12.94 10.09
C ALA A 73 5.78 14.42 10.50
N GLY A 74 6.81 14.99 11.13
CA GLY A 74 6.88 16.42 11.46
C GLY A 74 7.39 17.28 10.30
N ALA A 75 7.83 16.69 9.19
CA ALA A 75 8.33 17.43 8.05
C ALA A 75 7.21 18.21 7.36
N THR A 76 7.46 19.49 7.09
CA THR A 76 6.53 20.39 6.41
C THR A 76 7.12 20.87 5.07
N GLY A 77 6.26 21.32 4.17
CA GLY A 77 6.64 21.83 2.84
C GLY A 77 6.37 20.87 1.68
N THR A 78 6.70 21.31 0.47
CA THR A 78 6.34 20.63 -0.79
C THR A 78 6.87 19.19 -0.88
N LEU A 79 8.10 18.97 -0.40
CA LEU A 79 8.74 17.66 -0.46
C LEU A 79 8.06 16.64 0.47
N ALA A 80 7.62 17.09 1.65
CA ALA A 80 6.84 16.28 2.59
C ALA A 80 5.45 15.95 2.00
N ASN A 81 4.75 16.94 1.43
CA ASN A 81 3.46 16.72 0.77
C ASN A 81 3.55 15.71 -0.39
N LEU A 82 4.61 15.80 -1.21
CA LEU A 82 4.87 14.82 -2.28
C LEU A 82 5.15 13.42 -1.73
N CYS A 83 5.97 13.31 -0.68
CA CYS A 83 6.28 12.05 -0.02
C CYS A 83 5.00 11.36 0.49
N PHE A 84 4.19 12.09 1.26
CA PHE A 84 2.94 11.57 1.81
C PHE A 84 1.92 11.24 0.72
N GLY A 85 1.86 12.04 -0.36
CA GLY A 85 1.02 11.77 -1.53
C GLY A 85 1.41 10.48 -2.25
N LEU A 86 2.70 10.25 -2.48
CA LEU A 86 3.23 9.03 -3.12
C LEU A 86 3.00 7.79 -2.26
N TRP A 87 3.20 7.88 -0.94
CA TRP A 87 2.85 6.80 0.00
C TRP A 87 1.37 6.44 -0.10
N ARG A 88 0.49 7.44 -0.13
CA ARG A 88 -0.96 7.26 -0.29
C ARG A 88 -1.31 6.53 -1.57
N LEU A 89 -0.80 7.03 -2.70
CA LEU A 89 -1.05 6.47 -4.02
C LEU A 89 -0.52 5.04 -4.13
N GLY A 90 0.73 4.81 -3.71
CA GLY A 90 1.35 3.47 -3.74
C GLY A 90 0.61 2.47 -2.85
N ALA A 91 0.22 2.89 -1.64
CA ALA A 91 -0.47 2.05 -0.66
C ALA A 91 -1.85 1.56 -1.14
N VAL A 92 -2.57 2.38 -1.89
CA VAL A 92 -3.86 1.97 -2.48
C VAL A 92 -3.67 1.26 -3.81
N ALA A 93 -2.80 1.77 -4.68
CA ALA A 93 -2.64 1.26 -6.03
C ALA A 93 -2.08 -0.18 -6.05
N MET A 94 -1.13 -0.51 -5.17
CA MET A 94 -0.49 -1.83 -5.16
C MET A 94 -1.50 -2.98 -4.89
N PRO A 95 -2.24 -2.99 -3.76
CA PRO A 95 -3.26 -4.01 -3.52
C PRO A 95 -4.36 -3.99 -4.59
N THR A 96 -4.77 -2.82 -5.08
CA THR A 96 -5.81 -2.71 -6.12
C THR A 96 -5.35 -3.37 -7.43
N VAL A 97 -4.11 -3.15 -7.86
CA VAL A 97 -3.52 -3.79 -9.05
C VAL A 97 -3.33 -5.29 -8.82
N CYS A 98 -2.97 -5.74 -7.61
CA CYS A 98 -2.91 -7.17 -7.26
C CYS A 98 -4.28 -7.86 -7.41
N PHE A 99 -5.35 -7.26 -6.87
CA PHE A 99 -6.71 -7.79 -6.98
C PHE A 99 -7.23 -7.74 -8.43
N LEU A 100 -6.99 -6.65 -9.16
CA LEU A 100 -7.38 -6.55 -10.57
C LEU A 100 -6.63 -7.55 -11.47
N SER A 101 -5.34 -7.76 -11.22
CA SER A 101 -4.51 -8.71 -11.98
C SER A 101 -4.94 -10.17 -11.75
N ALA A 102 -5.60 -10.46 -10.63
CA ALA A 102 -6.22 -11.76 -10.39
C ALA A 102 -7.41 -12.04 -11.34
N TRP A 103 -8.01 -11.01 -11.93
CA TRP A 103 -9.10 -11.14 -12.91
C TRP A 103 -8.68 -10.92 -14.36
N ARG A 104 -7.66 -10.10 -14.65
CA ARG A 104 -7.17 -9.88 -16.02
C ARG A 104 -5.64 -9.97 -16.16
N LYS A 105 -5.18 -10.97 -16.92
CA LYS A 105 -3.75 -11.24 -17.24
C LYS A 105 -2.94 -10.05 -17.81
N PRO A 106 -3.46 -9.15 -18.69
CA PRO A 106 -2.64 -8.07 -19.25
C PRO A 106 -2.34 -6.91 -18.28
N LEU A 107 -2.99 -6.85 -17.12
CA LEU A 107 -2.77 -5.78 -16.14
C LEU A 107 -1.44 -5.90 -15.38
N ARG A 108 -0.60 -6.91 -15.69
CA ARG A 108 0.73 -7.07 -15.09
C ARG A 108 1.64 -5.84 -15.29
N HIS A 109 1.48 -5.11 -16.39
CA HIS A 109 2.32 -3.96 -16.68
C HIS A 109 2.00 -2.74 -15.79
N LEU A 110 0.78 -2.69 -15.24
CA LEU A 110 0.41 -1.66 -14.26
C LEU A 110 1.15 -1.84 -12.93
N PHE A 111 1.77 -3.00 -12.67
CA PHE A 111 2.52 -3.25 -11.44
C PHE A 111 3.76 -2.37 -11.30
N ALA A 112 4.31 -1.87 -12.41
CA ALA A 112 5.44 -0.95 -12.38
C ALA A 112 5.07 0.39 -11.74
N LEU A 113 3.82 0.83 -11.88
CA LEU A 113 3.38 2.16 -11.45
C LEU A 113 3.33 2.29 -9.90
N PRO A 114 2.71 1.35 -9.14
CA PRO A 114 2.79 1.33 -7.69
C PRO A 114 4.22 1.14 -7.18
N VAL A 115 5.03 0.30 -7.83
CA VAL A 115 6.41 0.04 -7.41
C VAL A 115 7.26 1.29 -7.54
N LEU A 116 7.19 2.00 -8.67
CA LEU A 116 7.90 3.27 -8.85
C LEU A 116 7.44 4.30 -7.82
N ALA A 117 6.12 4.43 -7.59
CA ALA A 117 5.59 5.34 -6.59
C ALA A 117 6.12 5.06 -5.17
N LEU A 118 6.12 3.79 -4.75
CA LEU A 118 6.61 3.37 -3.42
C LEU A 118 8.13 3.55 -3.28
N SER A 119 8.90 3.20 -4.32
CA SER A 119 10.35 3.40 -4.34
C SER A 119 10.71 4.88 -4.24
N SER A 120 10.03 5.74 -5.00
CA SER A 120 10.20 7.20 -4.91
C SER A 120 9.80 7.73 -3.54
N ALA A 121 8.70 7.23 -2.95
CA ALA A 121 8.27 7.61 -1.61
C ALA A 121 9.30 7.24 -0.54
N ALA A 122 9.88 6.04 -0.61
CA ALA A 122 10.91 5.60 0.33
C ALA A 122 12.18 6.44 0.24
N VAL A 123 12.64 6.76 -0.98
CA VAL A 123 13.79 7.65 -1.19
C VAL A 123 13.53 9.04 -0.62
N LEU A 124 12.32 9.58 -0.81
CA LEU A 124 11.91 10.86 -0.24
C LEU A 124 11.87 10.82 1.30
N THR A 125 11.36 9.74 1.90
CA THR A 125 11.40 9.56 3.35
C THR A 125 12.83 9.58 3.87
N LEU A 126 13.77 8.89 3.22
CA LEU A 126 15.19 8.92 3.61
C LEU A 126 15.79 10.32 3.50
N ALA A 127 15.50 11.03 2.42
CA ALA A 127 15.96 12.41 2.24
C ALA A 127 15.41 13.37 3.32
N LEU A 128 14.17 13.15 3.76
CA LEU A 128 13.57 13.91 4.86
C LEU A 128 14.22 13.59 6.21
N LEU A 129 14.53 12.33 6.47
CA LEU A 129 15.20 11.91 7.71
C LEU A 129 16.61 12.51 7.82
N GLN A 130 17.41 12.45 6.74
CA GLN A 130 18.76 13.04 6.72
C GLN A 130 18.75 14.56 6.93
N ARG A 131 17.72 15.26 6.43
CA ARG A 131 17.54 16.70 6.69
C ARG A 131 17.22 17.00 8.14
N GLY A 132 16.48 16.13 8.81
CA GLY A 132 16.16 16.28 10.23
C GLY A 132 17.37 16.11 11.16
N GLU A 133 18.35 15.28 10.78
CA GLU A 133 19.59 15.10 11.55
C GLU A 133 20.61 16.25 11.37
N SER A 134 20.43 17.06 10.33
CA SER A 134 21.36 18.15 9.98
C SER A 134 20.94 19.52 10.52
N ALA A 135 19.82 19.61 11.24
CA ALA A 135 19.22 20.83 11.77
C ALA A 135 19.25 20.84 13.30
#